data_AF-A0AB36TJ37-F1
#
_entry.id   AF-A0AB36TJ37-F1
#
_cell.length_a   1.000
_cell.length_b   1.000
_cell.length_c   1.000
_cell.angle_alpha   90.00
_cell.angle_beta   90.00
_cell.angle_gamma   90.00
#
_symmetry.space_group_name_H-M   'P 1'
#
loop_
_entity.id
_entity.type
_entity.pdbx_description
1 polymer ?
#
loop_
_entity_poly.entity_id
_entity_poly.type
_entity_poly.pdbx_seq_one_letter_code
_entity_poly.pdbx_strand_id
1 'polypeptide(L)'
;MKMIDRNEKKLSITRQAELLSLNRTSVYYKPAPVNEEEYLIKRIIDEIYASYPEYGYRRMTSILNKDYHIHINRKRTRRYMREMGIHGFCPGPNLNTW
;
A
#
# COMPACT_ATOMS: atom_id res chain seq x y z
N MET A 1 -9.16 -14.01 -16.17
CA MET A 1 -10.45 -14.52 -16.65
C MET A 1 -11.32 -13.33 -17.07
N LYS A 2 -11.73 -13.25 -18.33
CA LYS A 2 -12.66 -12.21 -18.81
C LYS A 2 -13.74 -12.90 -19.62
N MET A 3 -14.94 -13.00 -19.05
CA MET A 3 -16.06 -13.79 -19.57
C MET A 3 -17.32 -12.92 -19.73
N ILE A 4 -17.13 -11.62 -19.99
CA ILE A 4 -18.20 -10.66 -20.28
C ILE A 4 -17.86 -10.01 -21.61
N ASP A 5 -18.74 -10.20 -22.59
CA ASP A 5 -18.61 -9.61 -23.92
C ASP A 5 -19.43 -8.32 -23.99
N ARG A 6 -18.73 -7.19 -24.11
CA ARG A 6 -19.34 -5.86 -24.17
C ARG A 6 -19.83 -5.49 -25.57
N ASN A 7 -19.43 -6.24 -26.60
CA ASN A 7 -19.78 -5.99 -27.99
C ASN A 7 -20.95 -6.87 -28.48
N GLU A 8 -21.35 -7.87 -27.70
CA GLU A 8 -22.47 -8.76 -28.04
C GLU A 8 -23.81 -8.02 -27.92
N LYS A 9 -24.45 -7.73 -29.05
CA LYS A 9 -25.74 -7.01 -29.11
C LYS A 9 -26.93 -7.84 -28.62
N LYS A 10 -26.79 -9.17 -28.52
CA LYS A 10 -27.88 -10.10 -28.16
C LYS A 10 -28.17 -10.17 -26.66
N LEU A 11 -27.19 -9.88 -25.80
CA LEU A 11 -27.36 -9.95 -24.35
C LEU A 11 -26.78 -8.72 -23.66
N SER A 12 -27.60 -8.04 -22.87
CA SER A 12 -27.13 -6.89 -22.07
C SER A 12 -26.07 -7.33 -21.05
N ILE A 13 -25.14 -6.42 -20.74
CA ILE A 13 -24.10 -6.64 -19.71
C ILE A 13 -24.74 -7.03 -18.36
N THR A 14 -25.92 -6.48 -18.06
CA THR A 14 -26.69 -6.83 -16.86
C THR A 14 -27.07 -8.31 -16.85
N ARG A 15 -27.59 -8.82 -17.98
CA ARG A 15 -28.00 -10.23 -18.09
C ARG A 15 -26.80 -11.17 -18.05
N GLN A 16 -25.68 -10.77 -18.65
CA GLN A 16 -24.43 -11.53 -18.56
C GLN A 16 -23.91 -11.60 -17.12
N ALA A 17 -23.97 -10.49 -16.36
CA ALA A 17 -23.58 -10.46 -14.96
C ALA A 17 -24.47 -11.36 -14.09
N GLU A 18 -25.79 -11.33 -14.29
CA GLU A 18 -26.74 -12.22 -13.61
C GLU A 18 -26.45 -13.70 -13.89
N LEU A 19 -26.26 -14.07 -15.16
CA LEU A 19 -25.97 -15.47 -15.55
C LEU A 19 -24.67 -15.98 -14.93
N LEU A 20 -23.69 -15.09 -14.76
CA LEU A 20 -22.40 -15.40 -14.15
C LEU A 20 -22.40 -15.26 -12.63
N SER A 21 -23.54 -14.92 -12.01
CA SER A 21 -23.65 -14.61 -10.58
C SER A 21 -22.61 -13.57 -10.12
N LEU A 22 -22.26 -12.62 -11.00
CA LEU A 22 -21.32 -11.54 -10.73
C LEU A 22 -22.07 -10.30 -10.26
N ASN A 23 -21.51 -9.61 -9.26
CA ASN A 23 -22.04 -8.32 -8.86
C ASN A 23 -21.87 -7.31 -10.00
N ARG A 24 -22.94 -6.61 -10.39
CA ARG A 24 -22.96 -5.65 -11.51
C ARG A 24 -21.87 -4.57 -11.39
N THR A 25 -21.54 -4.14 -10.17
CA THR A 25 -20.48 -3.13 -9.94
C THR A 25 -19.08 -3.68 -10.22
N SER A 26 -18.84 -4.97 -9.99
CA SER A 26 -17.56 -5.62 -10.30
C SER A 26 -17.26 -5.65 -11.79
N VAL A 27 -18.30 -5.65 -12.64
CA VAL A 27 -18.17 -5.65 -14.11
C VAL A 27 -17.53 -4.37 -14.65
N TYR A 28 -17.74 -3.26 -13.94
CA TYR A 28 -17.17 -1.95 -14.29
C TYR A 28 -15.87 -1.67 -13.55
N TYR A 29 -15.58 -2.42 -12.48
CA TYR A 29 -14.35 -2.27 -11.72
C TYR A 29 -13.14 -2.56 -12.60
N LYS A 30 -12.27 -1.55 -12.74
CA LYS A 30 -10.93 -1.73 -13.27
C LYS A 30 -9.99 -1.74 -12.07
N PRO A 31 -9.19 -2.81 -11.85
CA PRO A 31 -8.18 -2.78 -10.82
C PRO A 31 -7.27 -1.58 -11.07
N ALA A 32 -7.05 -0.77 -10.03
CA ALA A 32 -6.10 0.34 -10.11
C ALA A 32 -4.71 -0.23 -10.41
N PRO A 33 -3.93 0.40 -11.29
CA PRO A 33 -2.55 -0.02 -11.53
C PRO A 33 -1.77 0.04 -10.20
N VAL A 34 -0.92 -0.97 -9.98
CA VAL A 34 -0.01 -0.98 -8.83
C VAL A 34 0.94 0.20 -8.99
N ASN A 35 1.02 1.06 -7.98
CA ASN A 35 1.96 2.16 -7.98
C ASN A 35 3.36 1.61 -7.70
N GLU A 36 4.19 1.47 -8.74
CA GLU A 36 5.55 0.93 -8.67
C GLU A 36 6.43 1.68 -7.67
N GLU A 37 6.27 3.01 -7.58
CA GLU A 37 6.99 3.85 -6.61
C GLU A 37 6.63 3.44 -5.17
N GLU A 38 5.34 3.24 -4.90
CA GLU A 38 4.86 2.79 -3.60
C GLU A 38 5.39 1.41 -3.23
N TYR A 39 5.40 0.48 -4.19
CA TYR A 39 5.94 -0.86 -3.98
C TYR A 39 7.43 -0.82 -3.66
N LEU A 40 8.22 -0.03 -4.41
CA LEU A 40 9.64 0.14 -4.16
C LEU A 40 9.90 0.72 -2.76
N ILE A 41 9.15 1.75 -2.37
CA ILE A 41 9.27 2.37 -1.04
C ILE A 41 8.96 1.35 0.05
N LYS A 42 7.87 0.58 -0.09
CA LYS A 42 7.50 -0.45 0.89
C LYS A 42 8.56 -1.54 1.03
N ARG A 43 9.17 -1.95 -0.09
CA ARG A 43 10.28 -2.91 -0.08
C ARG A 43 11.51 -2.38 0.66
N ILE A 44 11.90 -1.13 0.41
CA ILE A 44 13.05 -0.52 1.11
C ILE A 44 12.76 -0.38 2.62
N ILE A 45 11.54 0.01 2.98
CA ILE A 45 11.10 0.06 4.37
C ILE A 45 11.23 -1.32 5.04
N ASP A 46 10.82 -2.39 4.34
CA ASP A 46 10.93 -3.77 4.82
C ASP A 46 12.39 -4.18 5.08
N GLU A 47 13.28 -3.90 4.12
CA GLU A 47 14.72 -4.20 4.22
C GLU A 47 15.39 -3.46 5.39
N ILE A 48 15.06 -2.17 5.58
CA ILE A 48 15.57 -1.38 6.72
C ILE A 48 15.00 -1.91 8.03
N TYR A 49 13.71 -2.24 8.08
CA TYR A 49 13.05 -2.71 9.30
C TYR A 49 13.58 -4.08 9.74
N ALA A 50 13.87 -4.98 8.79
CA ALA A 50 14.50 -6.26 9.06
C ALA A 50 15.89 -6.12 9.72
N SER A 51 16.62 -5.05 9.37
CA SER A 51 17.93 -4.75 9.95
C SER A 51 17.84 -3.97 11.27
N TYR A 52 16.83 -3.08 11.40
CA TYR A 52 16.69 -2.12 12.50
C TYR A 52 15.21 -1.98 12.94
N PRO A 53 14.66 -2.98 13.67
CA PRO A 53 13.25 -2.97 14.10
C PRO A 53 12.91 -1.85 15.10
N GLU A 54 13.91 -1.23 15.73
CA GLU A 54 13.74 -0.08 16.61
C GLU A 54 13.41 1.23 15.86
N TYR A 55 13.61 1.27 14.54
CA TYR A 55 13.40 2.48 13.75
C TYR A 55 11.91 2.76 13.53
N GLY A 56 11.43 3.81 14.22
CA GLY A 56 10.12 4.39 13.93
C GLY A 56 10.09 5.20 12.63
N TYR A 57 8.88 5.55 12.19
CA TYR A 57 8.64 6.27 10.92
C TYR A 57 9.44 7.58 10.77
N ARG A 58 9.81 8.25 11.87
CA ARG A 58 10.63 9.48 11.83
C ARG A 58 12.03 9.20 11.28
N ARG A 59 12.68 8.17 11.82
CA ARG A 59 14.04 7.76 11.42
C ARG A 59 14.00 7.12 10.04
N MET A 60 13.01 6.27 9.79
CA MET A 60 12.74 5.68 8.46
C MET A 60 12.61 6.77 7.38
N THR A 61 11.85 7.83 7.65
CA THR A 61 11.71 8.96 6.71
C THR A 61 13.04 9.65 6.44
N SER A 62 13.89 9.83 7.46
CA SER A 62 15.21 10.44 7.27
C SER A 62 16.11 9.57 6.39
N ILE A 63 16.14 8.25 6.62
CA ILE A 63 16.95 7.30 5.84
C ILE A 63 16.48 7.29 4.38
N LEU A 64 15.16 7.18 4.14
CA LEU A 64 14.60 7.23 2.79
C LEU A 64 14.99 8.50 2.03
N ASN A 65 14.95 9.66 2.70
CA ASN A 65 15.31 10.94 2.07
C ASN A 65 16.83 11.12 1.84
N LYS A 66 17.66 10.68 2.80
CA LYS A 66 19.11 10.96 2.78
C LYS A 66 19.90 9.89 2.03
N ASP A 67 19.59 8.63 2.29
CA ASP A 67 20.42 7.51 1.87
C ASP A 67 19.89 6.91 0.56
N TYR A 68 18.56 6.92 0.37
CA TYR A 68 17.91 6.41 -0.83
C TYR A 68 17.44 7.52 -1.79
N HIS A 69 17.63 8.80 -1.43
CA HIS A 69 17.20 9.97 -2.21
C HIS A 69 15.70 9.96 -2.60
N ILE A 70 14.87 9.30 -1.79
CA ILE A 70 13.42 9.24 -1.98
C ILE A 70 12.80 10.39 -1.18
N HIS A 71 12.33 11.42 -1.89
CA HIS A 71 11.66 12.57 -1.30
C HIS A 71 10.24 12.23 -0.80
N ILE A 72 10.17 11.59 0.37
CA ILE A 72 8.93 11.13 0.99
C ILE A 72 8.53 11.96 2.20
N ASN A 73 7.24 12.28 2.29
CA ASN A 73 6.65 12.93 3.46
C ASN A 73 6.52 11.94 4.63
N ARG A 74 6.86 12.38 5.85
CA ARG A 74 6.67 11.62 7.10
C ARG A 74 5.28 10.98 7.27
N LYS A 75 4.22 11.62 6.78
CA LYS A 75 2.85 11.08 6.83
C LYS A 75 2.70 9.85 5.92
N ARG A 76 3.33 9.87 4.74
CA ARG A 76 3.31 8.78 3.76
C ARG A 76 4.10 7.58 4.29
N THR A 77 5.29 7.80 4.83
CA THR A 77 6.09 6.74 5.50
C THR A 77 5.31 6.09 6.63
N ARG A 78 4.68 6.89 7.51
CA ARG A 78 3.87 6.36 8.62
C ARG A 78 2.69 5.52 8.13
N ARG A 79 2.03 5.94 7.04
CA ARG A 79 0.92 5.19 6.43
C ARG A 79 1.41 3.83 5.94
N TYR A 80 2.52 3.79 5.20
CA TYR A 80 3.08 2.54 4.68
C TYR A 80 3.51 1.58 5.79
N MET A 81 4.17 2.07 6.84
CA MET A 81 4.49 1.23 8.00
C MET A 81 3.23 0.65 8.66
N ARG A 82 2.15 1.43 8.78
CA ARG A 82 0.87 0.93 9.32
C ARG A 82 0.20 -0.10 8.41
N GLU A 83 0.18 0.12 7.11
CA GLU A 83 -0.37 -0.83 6.12
C GLU A 83 0.40 -2.16 6.13
N MET A 84 1.71 -2.11 6.39
CA MET A 84 2.58 -3.28 6.53
C MET A 84 2.52 -3.91 7.94
N GLY A 85 1.84 -3.30 8.90
CA GLY A 85 1.74 -3.81 10.27
C GLY A 85 3.01 -3.66 11.11
N ILE A 86 3.98 -2.84 10.67
CA ILE A 86 5.26 -2.65 11.36
C ILE A 86 5.28 -1.35 12.17
N HIS A 87 5.90 -1.39 13.35
CA HIS A 87 6.11 -0.23 14.18
C HIS A 87 7.51 -0.22 14.77
N GLY A 88 8.10 0.96 14.90
CA GLY A 88 9.37 1.10 15.61
C GLY A 88 9.16 0.92 17.10
N PHE A 89 9.93 0.03 17.72
CA PHE A 89 9.99 -0.06 19.18
C PHE A 89 10.96 1.03 19.69
N CYS A 90 10.43 2.14 20.16
CA CYS A 90 11.22 3.19 20.79
C CYS A 90 10.87 3.26 22.29
N PRO A 91 11.85 3.19 23.21
CA PRO A 91 11.58 3.46 24.61
C PRO A 91 11.00 4.87 24.75
N GLY A 92 10.04 5.04 25.66
CA GLY A 92 9.47 6.34 25.98
C GLY A 92 10.56 7.31 26.47
N PRO A 93 10.28 8.62 26.48
CA PRO A 93 11.23 9.59 27.03
C PRO A 93 11.62 9.19 28.45
N ASN A 94 12.91 9.28 28.79
CA ASN A 94 13.38 9.07 30.16
C ASN A 94 12.77 10.17 31.04
N LEU A 95 11.74 9.81 31.83
CA LEU A 95 11.05 10.72 32.75
C LEU A 95 11.82 10.94 34.06
N ASN A 96 13.13 10.67 34.08
CA ASN A 96 13.99 10.85 35.23
C ASN A 96 14.29 12.34 35.41
N THR A 97 13.29 13.07 35.87
CA THR A 97 13.45 14.42 36.41
C THR A 97 13.91 14.27 37.86
N TRP A 98 15.18 14.55 38.12
CA TRP A 98 15.73 14.72 39.47
C TRP A 98 15.94 16.21 39.72
#